data_AF-A0A1W2ECI0-F1
#
_entry.id   AF-A0A1W2ECI0-F1
#
_cell.length_a   1.000
_cell.length_b   1.000
_cell.length_c   1.000
_cell.angle_alpha   90.00
_cell.angle_beta   90.00
_cell.angle_gamma   90.00
#
_symmetry.space_group_name_H-M   'P 1'
#
loop_
_entity.id
_entity.type
_entity.pdbx_description
1 polymer ?
#
loop_
_entity_poly.entity_id
_entity_poly.type
_entity_poly.pdbx_seq_one_letter_code
_entity_poly.pdbx_strand_id
1 'polypeptide(L)' 'MLSAKQSAIINFLRDYPHSYPPTVREIGAAVGLRSSATVYTYLTRLEAQGLIQRKPGCPRCIKVI' A
#
# COMPACT_ATOMS: atom_id res chain seq x y z
N MET A 1 1.54 9.75 -14.04
CA MET A 1 2.88 9.17 -13.77
C MET A 1 2.91 8.58 -12.38
N LEU A 2 3.32 7.32 -12.25
CA LEU A 2 3.56 6.67 -10.96
C LEU A 2 4.96 7.03 -10.47
N SER A 3 5.08 7.48 -9.21
CA SER A 3 6.39 7.66 -8.58
C SER A 3 7.05 6.31 -8.33
N ALA A 4 8.39 6.24 -8.36
CA ALA A 4 9.14 5.02 -8.06
C ALA A 4 8.68 4.34 -6.75
N LYS A 5 8.32 5.14 -5.73
CA LYS A 5 7.77 4.62 -4.47
C LYS A 5 6.38 4.02 -4.60
N GLN A 6 5.51 4.61 -5.43
CA GLN A 6 4.17 4.08 -5.68
C GLN A 6 4.25 2.73 -6.39
N SER A 7 5.12 2.61 -7.38
CA SER A 7 5.38 1.33 -8.06
C SER A 7 5.94 0.28 -7.09
N ALA A 8 6.86 0.68 -6.19
CA ALA A 8 7.38 -0.22 -5.17
C ALA A 8 6.29 -0.72 -4.20
N ILE A 9 5.36 0.15 -3.79
CA ILE A 9 4.21 -0.24 -2.94
C ILE A 9 3.34 -1.27 -3.68
N ILE A 10 3.01 -1.04 -4.96
CA ILE A 10 2.19 -1.96 -5.74
C ILE A 10 2.89 -3.31 -5.92
N ASN A 11 4.19 -3.30 -6.24
CA ASN A 11 4.97 -4.53 -6.39
C ASN A 11 5.04 -5.31 -5.07
N PHE A 12 5.27 -4.62 -3.96
CA PHE A 12 5.26 -5.24 -2.63
C PHE A 12 3.91 -5.86 -2.29
N LEU A 13 2.81 -5.18 -2.63
CA LEU A 13 1.45 -5.69 -2.40
C LEU A 13 1.13 -6.90 -3.30
N ARG A 14 1.66 -6.94 -4.53
CA ARG A 14 1.48 -8.06 -5.46
C ARG A 14 2.28 -9.29 -5.06
N ASP A 15 3.51 -9.07 -4.61
CA ASP A 15 4.47 -10.13 -4.29
C ASP A 15 4.46 -10.48 -2.78
N TYR A 16 3.42 -10.03 -2.06
CA TYR A 16 3.31 -10.27 -0.63
C TYR A 16 3.07 -11.76 -0.38
N PRO A 17 4.02 -12.50 0.22
CA PRO A 17 3.98 -13.96 0.25
C PRO A 17 3.05 -14.51 1.35
N HIS A 18 2.51 -13.64 2.20
CA HIS A 18 1.70 -14.06 3.34
C HIS A 18 0.22 -14.18 2.99
N SER A 19 -0.45 -15.12 3.66
CA SER A 19 -1.90 -15.35 3.58
C SER A 19 -2.75 -14.28 4.27
N TYR A 20 -2.13 -13.22 4.80
CA TYR A 20 -2.80 -12.07 5.39
C TYR A 20 -2.48 -10.80 4.60
N PRO A 21 -3.36 -9.80 4.61
CA PRO A 21 -3.09 -8.57 3.88
C PRO A 21 -2.12 -7.68 4.67
N PRO A 22 -1.14 -7.03 4.01
CA PRO A 22 -0.07 -6.32 4.68
C PRO A 22 -0.55 -5.06 5.40
N THR A 23 0.13 -4.73 6.49
CA THR A 23 -0.13 -3.54 7.28
C THR A 23 0.57 -2.30 6.68
N VAL A 24 0.03 -1.12 7.02
CA VAL A 24 0.64 0.18 6.65
C VAL A 24 2.10 0.28 7.13
N ARG A 25 2.44 -0.36 8.26
CA ARG A 25 3.81 -0.42 8.79
C ARG A 25 4.72 -1.30 7.95
N GLU A 26 4.27 -2.49 7.55
CA GLU A 26 5.04 -3.40 6.69
C GLU A 26 5.27 -2.79 5.30
N ILE A 27 4.24 -2.18 4.72
CA ILE A 27 4.36 -1.45 3.45
C ILE A 27 5.41 -0.34 3.58
N GLY A 28 5.32 0.46 4.66
CA GLY A 28 6.30 1.51 4.94
C GLY A 28 7.71 0.98 5.09
N ALA A 29 7.90 -0.12 5.83
CA ALA A 29 9.20 -0.76 6.00
C ALA A 29 9.77 -1.26 4.67
N ALA A 30 8.94 -1.90 3.84
CA ALA A 30 9.36 -2.44 2.55
C ALA A 30 9.81 -1.36 1.55
N VAL A 31 9.15 -0.19 1.56
CA VAL A 31 9.50 0.93 0.66
C VAL A 31 10.41 1.99 1.29
N GLY A 32 10.93 1.73 2.50
CA GLY A 32 11.83 2.64 3.21
C GLY A 32 11.17 3.95 3.70
N LEU A 33 9.86 3.94 3.97
CA LEU A 33 9.12 5.04 4.58
C LEU A 33 9.05 4.86 6.10
N ARG A 34 9.64 5.80 6.84
CA ARG A 34 9.61 5.81 8.31
C ARG A 34 8.28 6.31 8.89
N SER A 35 7.59 7.18 8.16
CA SER A 35 6.38 7.84 8.63
C SER A 35 5.12 7.18 8.08
N SER A 36 4.33 6.55 8.96
CA SER A 36 3.04 5.94 8.64
C SER A 36 2.05 6.93 7.99
N ALA A 37 2.10 8.21 8.38
CA ALA A 37 1.31 9.28 7.77
C ALA A 37 1.62 9.44 6.27
N THR A 38 2.90 9.37 5.89
CA THR A 38 3.31 9.47 4.48
C THR A 38 2.85 8.26 3.69
N VAL A 39 2.94 7.06 4.27
CA VAL A 39 2.41 5.83 3.65
C VAL A 39 0.90 5.97 3.40
N TYR A 40 0.16 6.51 4.37
CA TYR A 40 -1.27 6.76 4.22
C TYR A 40 -1.56 7.68 3.03
N THR A 41 -0.82 8.79 2.89
CA THR A 41 -0.97 9.71 1.74
C THR A 41 -0.73 9.01 0.40
N TYR A 42 0.30 8.15 0.32
CA TYR A 42 0.56 7.38 -0.90
C TYR A 42 -0.56 6.38 -1.21
N LEU A 43 -1.07 5.68 -0.19
CA LEU A 43 -2.18 4.75 -0.34
C LEU A 43 -3.45 5.46 -0.81
N THR A 44 -3.82 6.60 -0.23
CA THR A 44 -4.98 7.38 -0.67
C THR A 44 -4.84 7.84 -2.13
N ARG A 45 -3.63 8.21 -2.56
CA ARG A 45 -3.38 8.55 -3.98
C ARG A 45 -3.53 7.34 -4.91
N LEU A 46 -3.02 6.18 -4.50
CA LEU A 46 -3.15 4.94 -5.27
C LEU A 46 -4.62 4.49 -5.37
N GLU A 47 -5.38 4.68 -4.29
CA GLU A 47 -6.82 4.40 -4.25
C GLU A 47 -7.61 5.36 -5.16
N ALA A 48 -7.30 6.65 -5.12
CA ALA A 48 -7.88 7.64 -6.02
C ALA A 48 -7.54 7.38 -7.50
N GLN A 49 -6.42 6.70 -7.76
CA GLN A 49 -6.02 6.27 -9.11
C GLN A 49 -6.68 4.94 -9.53
N GLY A 50 -7.44 4.29 -8.66
CA GLY A 50 -8.07 2.99 -8.94
C GLY A 50 -7.09 1.82 -8.98
N LEU A 51 -5.88 1.99 -8.44
CA LEU A 51 -4.83 0.96 -8.44
C LEU A 51 -4.92 0.02 -7.23
N ILE A 52 -5.47 0.53 -6.12
CA ILE A 52 -5.71 -0.26 -4.92
C ILE A 52 -7.12 0.00 -4.41
N GLN A 53 -7.68 -0.97 -3.70
CA GLN A 53 -8.94 -0.86 -2.99
C GLN A 53 -8.74 -1.17 -1.51
N ARG A 54 -9.21 -0.26 -0.65
CA ARG A 54 -9.17 -0.43 0.80
C ARG A 54 -10.58 -0.68 1.31
N LYS A 55 -10.76 -1.68 2.19
CA LYS A 55 -12.08 -1.96 2.76
C LYS A 55 -12.31 -1.12 4.04
N PRO A 56 -13.30 -0.21 4.07
CA PRO A 56 -13.64 0.50 5.30
C PRO A 56 -14.11 -0.50 6.37
N GLY A 57 -13.61 -0.36 7.60
CA GLY A 57 -13.84 -1.32 8.70
C GLY A 57 -12.81 -2.45 8.81
N CYS A 58 -11.95 -2.64 7.80
CA CYS A 58 -10.80 -3.53 7.86
C CYS A 58 -9.56 -2.81 7.30
N PRO A 59 -8.87 -1.96 8.09
CA PRO A 59 -7.72 -1.18 7.62
C PRO A 59 -6.55 -2.04 7.11
N ARG A 60 -6.60 -3.35 7.39
CA ARG A 60 -5.66 -4.37 6.94
C ARG A 60 -5.96 -4.88 5.53
N CYS A 61 -7.20 -4.83 5.04
CA CYS A 61 -7.53 -5.33 3.70
C CYS A 61 -7.23 -4.27 2.63
N ILE A 62 -6.01 -4.31 2.11
CA ILE A 62 -5.60 -3.57 0.91
C ILE A 62 -5.47 -4.61 -0.21
N LYS A 63 -6.23 -4.43 -1.28
CA LYS A 63 -6.15 -5.27 -2.48
C LYS A 63 -5.66 -4.43 -3.65
N VAL A 64 -4.72 -4.95 -4.43
CA VAL A 64 -4.33 -4.36 -5.71
C VAL A 64 -5.36 -4.79 -6.76
N ILE A 65 -5.83 -3.84 -7.56
CA ILE A 65 -6.76 -4.09 -8.69
C ILE A 65 -5.96 -4.48 -9.93
#